data_AF-A0A618JV35-F1
#
_entry.id   AF-A0A618JV35-F1
#
_cell.length_a   1.000
_cell.length_b   1.000
_cell.length_c   1.000
_cell.angle_alpha   90.00
_cell.angle_beta   90.00
_cell.angle_gamma   90.00
#
_symmetry.space_group_name_H-M   'P 1'
#
loop_
_entity.id
_entity.type
_entity.pdbx_description
1 polymer ?
#
loop_
_entity_poly.entity_id
_entity_poly.type
_entity_poly.pdbx_seq_one_letter_code
_entity_poly.pdbx_strand_id
1 'polypeptide(L)'
;MFRNKVALGSQIGLFTSVLILITNFFLRSYFVKVYGADLTGYYLLVVQLMGVLNLAELGISTALTYILFKPLHRKENSELRQLYFIIKK
;
A
#
# COMPACT_ATOMS: atom_id res chain seq x y z
N MET A 1 10.62 9.65 25.99
CA MET A 1 11.05 8.37 25.41
C MET A 1 10.47 8.08 24.01
N PHE A 2 9.24 8.51 23.68
CA PHE A 2 8.62 8.28 22.35
C PHE A 2 9.19 9.12 21.18
N ARG A 3 9.65 10.37 21.43
CA ARG A 3 10.16 11.27 20.38
C ARG A 3 11.35 10.70 19.59
N ASN A 4 12.29 10.01 20.26
CA ASN A 4 13.45 9.44 19.57
C ASN A 4 13.07 8.25 18.67
N LYS A 5 12.06 7.45 19.03
CA LYS A 5 11.64 6.29 18.20
C LYS A 5 10.93 6.74 16.92
N VAL A 6 10.11 7.79 17.00
CA VAL A 6 9.46 8.39 15.82
C VAL A 6 10.50 9.02 14.89
N ALA A 7 11.49 9.73 15.45
CA ALA A 7 12.58 10.31 14.67
C ALA A 7 13.43 9.24 13.96
N LEU A 8 13.80 8.17 14.67
CA LEU A 8 14.53 7.04 14.09
C LEU A 8 13.73 6.33 12.99
N GLY A 9 12.43 6.09 13.21
CA GLY A 9 11.56 5.47 12.20
C GLY A 9 11.41 6.32 10.95
N SER A 10 11.27 7.64 11.11
CA SER A 10 11.24 8.59 9.99
C SER A 10 12.57 8.61 9.23
N GLN A 11 13.71 8.62 9.92
CA GLN A 11 15.03 8.56 9.28
C GLN A 11 15.25 7.27 8.49
N ILE A 12 14.86 6.12 9.05
CA ILE A 12 14.95 4.83 8.35
C ILE A 12 14.04 4.84 7.12
N GLY A 13 12.79 5.31 7.26
CA GLY A 13 11.85 5.40 6.14
C GLY A 13 12.36 6.32 5.01
N LEU A 14 12.95 7.45 5.37
CA LEU A 14 13.60 8.35 4.40
C LEU A 14 14.78 7.67 3.71
N PHE A 15 15.66 7.02 4.46
CA PHE A 15 16.81 6.31 3.89
C PHE A 15 16.38 5.19 2.94
N THR A 16 15.42 4.37 3.33
CA THR A 16 14.86 3.31 2.47
C THR A 16 14.22 3.90 1.22
N SER A 17 13.50 5.02 1.33
CA SER A 17 12.87 5.69 0.18
C SER A 17 13.92 6.19 -0.83
N VAL A 18 15.00 6.80 -0.33
CA VAL A 18 16.14 7.24 -1.16
C VAL A 18 16.81 6.06 -1.84
N LEU A 19 17.05 4.96 -1.10
CA LEU A 19 17.64 3.75 -1.66
C LEU A 19 16.78 3.18 -2.80
N ILE A 20 15.47 3.08 -2.59
CA ILE A 20 14.51 2.61 -3.60
C ILE A 20 14.53 3.50 -4.84
N LEU A 21 14.60 4.82 -4.67
CA LEU A 21 14.68 5.76 -5.81
C LEU A 21 15.94 5.54 -6.64
N ILE A 22 17.09 5.42 -5.99
CA ILE A 22 18.37 5.19 -6.67
C ILE A 22 18.34 3.84 -7.41
N THR A 23 17.89 2.78 -6.75
CA THR A 23 17.77 1.45 -7.37
C THR A 23 16.81 1.47 -8.57
N ASN A 24 15.64 2.10 -8.45
CA ASN A 24 14.68 2.20 -9.56
C ASN A 24 15.25 2.95 -10.76
N PHE A 25 16.06 3.99 -10.53
CA PHE A 25 16.72 4.72 -11.60
C PHE A 25 17.68 3.82 -12.39
N PHE A 26 18.51 3.04 -11.69
CA PHE A 26 19.42 2.08 -12.32
C PHE A 26 18.68 0.95 -13.03
N LEU A 27 17.66 0.36 -12.39
CA LEU A 27 16.83 -0.67 -13.00
C LEU A 27 16.22 -0.14 -14.30
N ARG A 28 15.60 1.04 -14.30
CA ARG A 28 14.98 1.58 -15.52
C ARG A 28 16.00 1.76 -16.65
N SER A 29 17.18 2.31 -16.35
CA SER A 29 18.25 2.46 -17.34
C SER A 29 18.74 1.12 -17.90
N TYR A 30 18.85 0.10 -17.04
CA TYR A 30 19.26 -1.24 -17.43
C TYR A 30 18.18 -1.95 -18.27
N PHE A 31 16.91 -1.90 -17.86
CA PHE A 31 15.79 -2.52 -18.56
C PHE A 31 15.62 -1.95 -19.97
N VAL A 32 15.76 -0.63 -20.15
CA VAL A 32 15.73 0.00 -21.48
C VAL A 32 16.87 -0.51 -22.37
N LYS A 33 18.08 -0.71 -21.81
CA LYS A 33 19.23 -1.22 -22.57
C LYS A 33 19.07 -2.68 -22.98
N VAL A 34 18.47 -3.51 -22.12
CA VAL A 34 18.35 -4.96 -22.34
C VAL A 34 17.09 -5.33 -23.13
N TYR A 35 15.94 -4.79 -22.75
CA TYR A 35 14.63 -5.16 -23.30
C TYR A 35 14.09 -4.14 -24.32
N GLY A 36 14.78 -3.01 -24.50
CA GLY A 36 14.29 -1.91 -25.34
C GLY A 36 13.19 -1.10 -24.67
N ALA A 37 12.75 -0.05 -25.39
CA ALA A 37 11.77 0.90 -24.88
C ALA A 37 10.36 0.29 -24.75
N ASP A 38 9.95 -0.56 -25.69
CA ASP A 38 8.57 -1.06 -25.76
C ASP A 38 8.22 -2.00 -24.60
N LEU A 39 9.05 -3.02 -24.35
CA LEU A 39 8.85 -3.95 -23.22
C LEU A 39 8.94 -3.23 -21.87
N THR A 40 9.85 -2.26 -21.75
CA THR A 40 9.95 -1.42 -20.54
C THR A 40 8.69 -0.58 -20.35
N GLY A 41 8.09 -0.08 -21.44
CA GLY A 41 6.82 0.64 -21.43
C GLY A 41 5.66 -0.22 -20.95
N TYR A 42 5.50 -1.43 -21.51
CA TYR A 42 4.46 -2.36 -21.06
C TYR A 42 4.61 -2.74 -19.58
N TYR A 43 5.84 -3.03 -19.14
CA TYR A 43 6.12 -3.30 -17.73
C TYR A 43 5.69 -2.12 -16.84
N LEU A 44 6.02 -0.89 -17.23
CA LEU A 44 5.64 0.30 -16.46
C LEU A 44 4.11 0.46 -16.37
N LEU A 45 3.39 0.18 -17.45
CA LEU A 45 1.92 0.23 -17.46
C LEU A 45 1.33 -0.77 -16.46
N VAL A 46 1.87 -2.00 -16.41
CA VAL A 46 1.44 -3.01 -15.43
C VAL A 46 1.73 -2.53 -14.00
N VAL A 47 2.92 -1.97 -13.73
CA VAL A 47 3.26 -1.43 -12.42
C VAL A 47 2.33 -0.29 -12.01
N GLN A 48 1.97 0.60 -12.93
CA GLN A 48 1.02 1.69 -12.68
C GLN A 48 -0.37 1.18 -12.36
N LEU A 49 -0.86 0.17 -13.10
CA LEU A 49 -2.14 -0.47 -12.83
C LEU A 49 -2.15 -1.12 -11.44
N MET A 50 -1.09 -1.84 -11.08
CA MET A 50 -0.91 -2.38 -9.73
C MET A 50 -0.89 -1.27 -8.67
N GLY A 51 -0.30 -0.11 -8.97
CA GLY A 51 -0.34 1.06 -8.09
C GLY A 51 -1.77 1.55 -7.82
N VAL A 52 -2.62 1.62 -8.85
CA VAL A 52 -4.04 1.98 -8.70
C VAL A 52 -4.78 0.92 -7.88
N LEU A 53 -4.52 -0.37 -8.11
CA LEU A 53 -5.13 -1.46 -7.34
C LEU A 53 -4.73 -1.42 -5.86
N ASN A 54 -3.45 -1.17 -5.56
CA ASN A 54 -2.98 -1.01 -4.17
C ASN A 54 -3.67 0.16 -3.46
N LEU A 55 -3.89 1.28 -4.16
CA LEU A 55 -4.65 2.41 -3.62
C LEU A 55 -6.12 2.07 -3.38
N ALA A 56 -6.74 1.34 -4.31
CA ALA A 56 -8.11 0.86 -4.15
C ALA A 56 -8.24 -0.09 -2.95
N GLU A 57 -7.30 -1.03 -2.79
CA GLU A 57 -7.25 -1.95 -1.64
C GLU A 57 -7.07 -1.21 -0.31
N LEU A 58 -6.22 -0.16 -0.28
CA LEU A 58 -6.09 0.71 0.88
C LEU A 58 -7.42 1.42 1.22
N GLY A 59 -8.11 1.94 0.21
CA GLY A 59 -9.44 2.54 0.37
C GLY A 59 -10.46 1.56 0.95
N ILE A 60 -10.50 0.33 0.42
CA ILE A 60 -11.37 -0.73 0.93
C ILE A 60 -11.02 -1.08 2.37
N SER A 61 -9.73 -1.25 2.68
CA SER A 61 -9.24 -1.61 4.02
C SER A 61 -9.58 -0.56 5.07
N THR A 62 -9.44 0.73 4.73
CA THR A 62 -9.77 1.84 5.63
C THR A 62 -11.28 1.96 5.87
N ALA A 63 -12.10 1.83 4.82
CA ALA A 63 -13.55 1.81 4.94
C ALA A 63 -14.04 0.62 5.77
N LEU A 64 -13.52 -0.59 5.51
CA LEU A 64 -13.86 -1.80 6.25
C LEU A 64 -13.51 -1.66 7.73
N THR A 65 -12.32 -1.13 8.03
CA THR A 65 -11.89 -0.82 9.40
C THR A 65 -12.88 0.11 10.06
N TYR A 66 -13.26 1.23 9.42
CA TYR A 66 -14.24 2.15 10.00
C TYR A 66 -15.59 1.49 10.29
N ILE A 67 -16.13 0.73 9.32
CA ILE A 67 -17.44 0.06 9.46
C ILE A 67 -17.37 -1.03 10.54
N LEU A 68 -16.25 -1.71 10.74
CA LEU A 68 -16.07 -2.70 11.83
C LEU A 68 -15.91 -2.02 13.20
N PHE A 69 -15.11 -0.96 13.28
CA PHE A 69 -14.81 -0.29 14.56
C PHE A 69 -16.02 0.46 15.13
N LYS A 70 -16.91 0.99 14.28
CA LYS A 70 -18.12 1.70 14.71
C LYS A 70 -19.04 0.84 15.62
N PRO A 71 -19.52 -0.35 15.21
CA PRO A 71 -20.36 -1.20 16.04
C PRO A 71 -19.58 -1.92 17.16
N LEU A 72 -18.26 -2.17 16.99
CA LEU A 72 -17.38 -2.65 18.07
C LEU A 72 -17.37 -1.66 19.25
N HIS A 73 -17.25 -0.37 18.96
CA HIS A 73 -17.26 0.67 20.00
C HIS A 73 -18.62 0.78 20.70
N ARG A 74 -19.73 0.63 19.97
CA ARG A 74 -21.09 0.70 20.52
C ARG A 74 -21.56 -0.57 21.24
N LYS A 75 -20.75 -1.64 21.24
CA LYS A 75 -21.10 -2.98 21.75
C LYS A 75 -22.36 -3.58 21.10
N GLU A 76 -22.68 -3.16 19.88
CA GLU A 76 -23.86 -3.60 19.14
C GLU A 76 -23.58 -4.94 18.42
N ASN A 77 -23.71 -6.04 19.18
CA ASN A 77 -23.38 -7.39 18.73
C ASN A 77 -24.22 -7.90 17.54
N SER A 78 -25.40 -7.31 17.28
CA SER A 78 -26.25 -7.64 16.13
C SER A 78 -25.68 -7.13 14.82
N GLU A 79 -25.31 -5.85 14.76
CA GLU A 79 -24.72 -5.21 13.58
C GLU A 79 -23.35 -5.83 13.25
N LEU A 80 -22.54 -6.13 14.28
CA LEU A 80 -21.27 -6.86 14.12
C LEU A 80 -21.44 -8.24 13.50
N ARG A 81 -22.41 -9.03 13.98
CA ARG A 81 -22.66 -10.37 13.45
C ARG A 81 -23.08 -10.31 11.98
N GLN A 82 -23.95 -9.37 11.62
CA GLN A 82 -24.38 -9.19 10.22
C GLN A 82 -23.19 -8.81 9.33
N LEU A 83 -22.34 -7.88 9.78
CA LEU A 83 -21.16 -7.48 9.03
C LEU A 83 -20.16 -8.63 8.83
N TYR A 84 -19.90 -9.41 9.90
CA TYR A 84 -19.04 -10.58 9.85
C TYR A 84 -19.56 -11.63 8.84
N PHE A 85 -20.87 -11.86 8.80
CA PHE A 85 -21.48 -12.78 7.83
C PHE A 85 -21.36 -12.29 6.38
N ILE A 86 -21.45 -10.99 6.15
CA ILE A 86 -21.30 -10.40 4.80
C ILE A 86 -19.85 -10.55 4.32
N ILE A 87 -18.87 -10.30 5.18
CA ILE A 87 -17.43 -10.30 4.82
C ILE A 87 -16.88 -11.73 4.67
N LYS A 88 -17.42 -12.71 5.41
CA LYS A 88 -16.96 -14.10 5.37
C LYS A 88 -17.36 -14.85 4.09
N LYS A 89 -18.36 -14.35 3.35
CA LYS A 89 -18.89 -14.99 2.15
C LYS A 89 -18.03 -14.69 0.92
#